data_AF-A0A1R3GM89-F1
#
_entry.id   AF-A0A1R3GM89-F1
#
_cell.length_a   1.000
_cell.length_b   1.000
_cell.length_c   1.000
_cell.angle_alpha   90.00
_cell.angle_beta   90.00
_cell.angle_gamma   90.00
#
_symmetry.space_group_name_H-M   'P 1'
#
loop_
_entity.id
_entity.type
_entity.pdbx_description
1 polymer ?
#
loop_
_entity_poly.entity_id
_entity_poly.type
_entity_poly.pdbx_seq_one_letter_code
_entity_poly.pdbx_strand_id
1 'polypeptide(L)'
;MQKQRQRQPCRDRCKLEIHAPKLTTFEYFGQFHMVYSTETLTSLDYVCFNLFLDCFEFPEEDFPNLMNAFNEEGFPYLMNTFKVFNHAKALTLSMLTIQVLSKFPALLDQDEYQLSFANLKYLKLKVGHTMRYDNKELQIPVHVLNYFNSSTLLKI
;
A
#
# COMPACT_ATOMS: atom_id res chain seq x y z
N MET A 1 29.24 24.52 -16.72
CA MET A 1 28.97 24.09 -15.33
C MET A 1 27.51 23.71 -15.21
N GLN A 2 27.20 22.41 -15.22
CA GLN A 2 25.83 21.91 -15.01
C GLN A 2 25.52 21.96 -13.51
N LYS A 3 24.49 22.72 -13.12
CA LYS A 3 23.93 22.67 -11.77
C LYS A 3 23.29 21.29 -11.59
N GLN A 4 23.95 20.40 -10.84
CA GLN A 4 23.27 19.26 -10.26
C GLN A 4 22.14 19.80 -9.38
N ARG A 5 20.89 19.70 -9.85
CA ARG A 5 19.72 19.84 -9.00
C ARG A 5 19.75 18.64 -8.06
N GLN A 6 20.30 18.80 -6.86
CA GLN A 6 19.96 17.93 -5.74
C GLN A 6 18.46 18.15 -5.48
N ARG A 7 17.62 17.33 -6.13
CA ARG A 7 16.20 17.30 -5.84
C ARG A 7 16.04 16.50 -4.57
N GLN A 8 15.68 17.20 -3.51
CA GLN A 8 15.31 16.59 -2.24
C GLN A 8 14.20 15.57 -2.54
N PRO A 9 14.32 14.30 -2.10
CA PRO A 9 13.20 13.38 -2.17
C PRO A 9 12.04 14.06 -1.44
N CYS A 10 10.84 14.03 -2.04
CA CYS A 10 9.64 14.62 -1.47
C CYS A 10 9.42 14.00 -0.08
N ARG A 11 9.93 14.67 0.97
CA ARG A 11 9.91 14.25 2.38
C ARG A 11 8.71 14.83 3.11
N ASP A 12 7.74 15.37 2.38
CA ASP A 12 6.52 15.91 2.95
C ASP A 12 5.60 14.74 3.30
N ARG A 13 5.88 14.18 4.47
CA ARG A 13 5.10 13.17 5.17
C ARG A 13 3.79 13.80 5.65
N CYS A 14 2.89 14.13 4.73
CA CYS A 14 1.58 14.69 5.13
C CYS A 14 0.74 13.58 5.79
N LYS A 15 0.18 13.90 6.96
CA LYS A 15 -0.80 13.08 7.67
C LYS A 15 -2.20 13.42 7.13
N LEU A 16 -2.96 12.40 6.72
CA LEU A 16 -4.38 12.53 6.42
C LEU A 16 -5.17 12.00 7.61
N GLU A 17 -5.93 12.88 8.27
CA GLU A 17 -6.80 12.50 9.37
C GLU A 17 -8.26 12.46 8.92
N ILE A 18 -8.94 11.35 9.17
CA ILE A 18 -10.33 11.11 8.76
C ILE A 18 -11.23 11.22 10.00
N HIS A 19 -12.20 12.13 9.96
CA HIS A 19 -13.27 12.26 10.96
C HIS A 19 -14.63 11.99 10.28
N ALA A 20 -14.86 10.74 9.92
CA ALA A 20 -16.04 10.33 9.16
C ALA A 20 -16.48 8.90 9.56
N PRO A 21 -17.16 8.73 10.71
CA PRO A 21 -17.46 7.39 11.26
C PRO A 21 -18.47 6.60 10.41
N LYS A 22 -19.23 7.31 9.57
CA LYS A 22 -20.19 6.73 8.62
C LYS A 22 -19.63 6.59 7.20
N LEU A 23 -18.33 6.82 7.01
CA LEU A 23 -17.70 6.68 5.71
C LEU A 23 -17.77 5.22 5.24
N THR A 24 -18.39 5.00 4.08
CA THR A 24 -18.57 3.65 3.50
C THR A 24 -17.57 3.34 2.40
N THR A 25 -16.97 4.37 1.80
CA THR A 25 -16.02 4.23 0.69
C THR A 25 -14.84 5.17 0.89
N PHE A 26 -13.64 4.69 0.59
CA PHE A 26 -12.43 5.51 0.65
C PHE A 26 -11.51 5.17 -0.50
N GLU A 27 -11.09 6.19 -1.24
CA GLU A 27 -10.12 6.06 -2.31
C GLU A 27 -8.90 6.93 -2.03
N TYR A 28 -7.73 6.32 -2.11
CA TYR A 28 -6.45 6.97 -1.95
C TYR A 28 -5.59 6.74 -3.17
N PHE A 29 -5.01 7.84 -3.67
CA PHE A 29 -4.01 7.84 -4.72
C PHE A 29 -2.89 8.78 -4.32
N GLY A 30 -1.71 8.23 -4.00
CA GLY A 30 -0.59 9.03 -3.50
C GLY A 30 0.69 8.22 -3.35
N GLN A 31 1.80 8.94 -3.18
CA GLN A 31 3.12 8.33 -2.98
C GLN A 31 3.32 7.84 -1.55
N PHE A 32 3.09 8.73 -0.56
CA PHE A 32 3.35 8.42 0.84
C PHE A 32 2.47 9.28 1.74
N HIS A 33 1.42 8.70 2.31
CA HIS A 33 0.63 9.36 3.33
C HIS A 33 0.33 8.40 4.46
N MET A 34 0.44 8.92 5.69
CA MET A 34 -0.11 8.27 6.86
C MET A 34 -1.60 8.58 6.89
N VAL A 35 -2.43 7.59 6.56
CA VAL A 35 -3.85 7.70 6.88
C VAL A 35 -4.02 7.35 8.35
N TYR A 36 -4.64 8.26 9.09
CA TYR A 36 -4.94 8.10 10.49
C TYR A 36 -6.42 8.39 10.73
N SER A 37 -6.97 7.75 11.73
CA SER A 37 -8.30 8.04 12.24
C SER A 37 -8.28 7.90 13.75
N THR A 38 -8.85 8.88 14.46
CA THR A 38 -9.11 8.77 15.89
C THR A 38 -10.31 7.87 16.18
N GLU A 39 -11.11 7.57 15.16
CA GLU A 39 -12.33 6.77 15.24
C GLU A 39 -12.17 5.45 14.47
N THR A 40 -12.81 4.38 14.95
CA THR A 40 -12.85 3.13 14.20
C THR A 40 -13.82 3.26 13.03
N LEU A 41 -13.31 3.12 11.79
CA LEU A 41 -14.11 3.22 10.57
C LEU A 41 -14.87 1.90 10.27
N THR A 42 -15.74 1.47 11.19
CA THR A 42 -16.48 0.19 11.08
C THR A 42 -17.49 0.16 9.93
N SER A 43 -17.93 1.33 9.46
CA SER A 43 -18.86 1.47 8.33
C SER A 43 -18.19 1.32 6.96
N LEU A 44 -16.86 1.24 6.93
CA LEU A 44 -16.08 1.24 5.70
C LEU A 44 -16.27 -0.09 4.96
N ASP A 45 -16.88 -0.04 3.78
CA ASP A 45 -17.16 -1.23 2.98
C ASP A 45 -16.11 -1.40 1.88
N TYR A 46 -15.73 -0.31 1.20
CA TYR A 46 -14.83 -0.36 0.05
C TYR A 46 -13.65 0.58 0.22
N VAL A 47 -12.44 0.03 0.09
CA VAL A 47 -11.19 0.78 0.13
C VAL A 47 -10.42 0.55 -1.15
N CYS A 48 -10.03 1.63 -1.82
CA CYS A 48 -9.05 1.62 -2.89
C CYS A 48 -7.79 2.33 -2.43
N PHE A 49 -6.71 1.58 -2.19
CA PHE A 49 -5.44 2.11 -1.74
C PHE A 49 -4.39 1.95 -2.85
N ASN A 50 -4.20 3.01 -3.62
CA ASN A 50 -3.36 3.01 -4.80
C ASN A 50 -2.08 3.81 -4.55
N LEU A 51 -1.05 3.11 -4.07
CA LEU A 51 0.30 3.65 -4.03
C LEU A 51 0.83 3.80 -5.45
N PHE A 52 1.34 4.99 -5.77
CA PHE A 52 2.11 5.22 -6.99
C PHE A 52 3.42 5.91 -6.64
N LEU A 53 4.42 5.75 -7.47
CA LEU A 53 5.61 6.59 -7.44
C LEU A 53 5.48 7.51 -8.65
N ASP A 54 5.79 8.81 -8.55
CA ASP A 54 5.95 9.61 -9.77
C ASP A 54 7.19 9.11 -10.50
N CYS A 55 6.96 8.16 -11.40
CA CYS A 55 7.98 7.61 -12.27
C CYS A 55 8.39 8.59 -13.38
N PHE A 56 7.76 9.78 -13.47
CA PHE A 56 8.08 10.76 -14.50
C PHE A 56 9.50 11.34 -14.39
N GLU A 57 10.25 11.03 -13.32
CA GLU A 57 11.61 11.53 -13.12
C GLU A 57 12.69 10.44 -12.97
N PHE A 58 12.35 9.15 -13.03
CA PHE A 58 13.32 8.06 -12.83
C PHE A 58 13.29 7.03 -13.98
N PRO A 59 14.43 6.75 -14.63
CA PRO A 59 14.55 5.65 -15.57
C PRO A 59 14.25 4.30 -14.87
N GLU A 60 13.72 3.30 -15.60
CA GLU A 60 13.36 1.97 -15.07
C GLU A 60 14.49 1.26 -14.30
N GLU A 61 15.74 1.53 -14.67
CA GLU A 61 16.96 1.04 -14.02
C GLU A 61 17.14 1.54 -12.58
N ASP A 62 16.47 2.65 -12.21
CA ASP A 62 16.45 3.19 -10.86
C ASP A 62 15.26 2.70 -10.02
N PHE A 63 14.33 1.94 -10.60
CA PHE A 63 13.20 1.38 -9.86
C PHE A 63 13.62 0.48 -8.68
N PRO A 64 14.65 -0.38 -8.80
CA PRO A 64 15.21 -1.11 -7.66
C PRO A 64 15.75 -0.17 -6.57
N ASN A 65 16.42 0.92 -6.96
CA ASN A 65 16.96 1.93 -6.04
C ASN A 65 15.84 2.71 -5.34
N LEU A 66 14.75 3.01 -6.05
CA LEU A 66 13.57 3.69 -5.52
C LEU A 66 12.76 2.78 -4.58
N MET A 67 12.65 1.50 -4.92
CA MET A 67 12.07 0.50 -4.01
C MET A 67 12.97 0.20 -2.81
N ASN A 68 14.27 0.51 -2.88
CA ASN A 68 15.18 0.49 -1.72
C ASN A 68 15.07 1.78 -0.90
N ALA A 69 14.56 2.88 -1.48
CA ALA A 69 14.16 4.07 -0.74
C ALA A 69 12.88 3.84 0.07
N PHE A 70 12.05 2.85 -0.30
CA PHE A 70 11.13 2.20 0.64
C PHE A 70 11.96 1.43 1.66
N ASN A 71 12.39 2.14 2.70
CA ASN A 71 13.13 1.60 3.83
C ASN A 71 12.17 1.03 4.89
N GLU A 72 12.72 0.40 5.92
CA GLU A 72 11.98 -0.05 7.09
C GLU A 72 11.20 1.09 7.77
N GLU A 73 11.59 2.36 7.60
CA GLU A 73 10.87 3.51 8.17
C GLU A 73 9.52 3.78 7.47
N GLY A 74 9.40 3.43 6.19
CA GLY A 74 8.17 3.59 5.42
C GLY A 74 7.10 2.55 5.77
N PHE A 75 7.54 1.36 6.18
CA PHE A 75 6.68 0.22 6.45
C PHE A 75 5.65 0.49 7.58
N PRO A 76 6.03 1.02 8.77
CA PRO A 76 5.08 1.35 9.83
C PRO A 76 3.94 2.27 9.37
N TYR A 77 4.18 3.19 8.43
CA TYR A 77 3.15 4.10 7.93
C TYR A 77 2.11 3.39 7.05
N LEU A 78 2.57 2.44 6.23
CA LEU A 78 1.69 1.56 5.47
C LEU A 78 0.83 0.71 6.41
N MET A 79 1.45 0.14 7.44
CA MET A 79 0.76 -0.71 8.40
C MET A 79 -0.25 0.08 9.25
N ASN A 80 0.09 1.28 9.68
CA ASN A 80 -0.85 2.18 10.36
C ASN A 80 -2.06 2.52 9.49
N THR A 81 -1.84 2.74 8.20
CA THR A 81 -2.92 2.97 7.23
C THR A 81 -3.80 1.72 7.10
N PHE A 82 -3.22 0.52 7.03
CA PHE A 82 -3.99 -0.73 7.00
C PHE A 82 -4.77 -0.99 8.28
N LYS A 83 -4.24 -0.58 9.44
CA LYS A 83 -4.96 -0.67 10.72
C LYS A 83 -6.26 0.14 10.69
N VAL A 84 -6.27 1.30 10.02
CA VAL A 84 -7.48 2.11 9.83
C VAL A 84 -8.50 1.40 8.92
N PHE A 85 -8.05 0.57 7.99
CA PHE A 85 -8.89 -0.09 6.98
C PHE A 85 -9.23 -1.55 7.29
N ASN A 86 -8.82 -2.09 8.44
CA ASN A 86 -8.95 -3.52 8.78
C ASN A 86 -10.40 -4.04 8.82
N HIS A 87 -11.39 -3.15 8.96
CA HIS A 87 -12.81 -3.49 8.93
C HIS A 87 -13.44 -3.51 7.53
N ALA A 88 -12.69 -3.17 6.48
CA ALA A 88 -13.20 -3.09 5.11
C ALA A 88 -13.69 -4.45 4.59
N LYS A 89 -14.80 -4.43 3.83
CA LYS A 89 -15.32 -5.62 3.14
C LYS A 89 -14.59 -5.89 1.81
N ALA A 90 -14.09 -4.85 1.17
CA ALA A 90 -13.34 -4.94 -0.06
C ALA A 90 -12.12 -4.01 -0.01
N LEU A 91 -10.95 -4.56 -0.33
CA LEU A 91 -9.70 -3.84 -0.41
C LEU A 91 -9.12 -3.97 -1.81
N THR A 92 -8.86 -2.85 -2.47
CA THR A 92 -8.16 -2.79 -3.75
C THR A 92 -6.77 -2.21 -3.52
N LEU A 93 -5.72 -2.96 -3.87
CA LEU A 93 -4.33 -2.57 -3.67
C LEU A 93 -3.61 -2.38 -5.00
N SER A 94 -2.69 -1.42 -5.06
CA SER A 94 -1.76 -1.32 -6.19
C SER A 94 -0.73 -2.46 -6.17
N MET A 95 -0.17 -2.80 -7.34
CA MET A 95 0.96 -3.72 -7.41
C MET A 95 2.19 -3.25 -6.63
N LEU A 96 2.40 -1.94 -6.55
CA LEU A 96 3.48 -1.37 -5.75
C LEU A 96 3.31 -1.71 -4.26
N THR A 97 2.08 -1.63 -3.75
CA THR A 97 1.74 -2.04 -2.38
C THR A 97 2.14 -3.49 -2.12
N ILE A 98 1.81 -4.40 -3.05
CA ILE A 98 2.18 -5.82 -2.95
C ILE A 98 3.69 -6.01 -2.92
N GLN A 99 4.43 -5.28 -3.76
CA GLN A 99 5.90 -5.36 -3.80
C GLN A 99 6.54 -4.87 -2.50
N VAL A 100 6.02 -3.80 -1.90
CA VAL A 100 6.49 -3.31 -0.60
C VAL A 100 6.29 -4.37 0.49
N LEU A 101 5.08 -4.93 0.61
CA LEU A 101 4.80 -5.98 1.58
C LEU A 101 5.68 -7.21 1.35
N SER A 102 5.94 -7.55 0.09
CA SER A 102 6.78 -8.69 -0.29
C SER A 102 8.21 -8.59 0.20
N LYS A 103 8.77 -7.38 0.33
CA LYS A 103 10.15 -7.14 0.76
C LYS A 103 10.38 -7.35 2.25
N PHE A 104 9.33 -7.23 3.07
CA PHE A 104 9.45 -7.21 4.52
C PHE A 104 8.64 -8.32 5.20
N PRO A 105 8.84 -9.60 4.84
CA PRO A 105 8.08 -10.71 5.44
C PRO A 105 8.27 -10.78 6.96
N ALA A 106 9.51 -10.60 7.44
CA ALA A 106 9.80 -10.63 8.87
C ALA A 106 9.12 -9.50 9.66
N LEU A 107 8.84 -8.34 9.03
CA LEU A 107 8.06 -7.29 9.68
C LEU A 107 6.58 -7.64 9.71
N LEU A 108 6.03 -8.24 8.64
CA LEU A 108 4.63 -8.68 8.61
C LEU A 108 4.31 -9.71 9.71
N ASP A 109 5.30 -10.52 10.10
CA ASP A 109 5.15 -11.53 11.13
C ASP A 109 5.18 -10.97 12.56
N GLN A 110 5.60 -9.71 12.77
CA GLN A 110 5.62 -9.09 14.09
C GLN A 110 4.20 -8.87 14.63
N ASP A 111 4.00 -9.15 15.92
CA ASP A 111 2.70 -9.06 16.58
C ASP A 111 2.00 -7.69 16.42
N GLU A 112 2.76 -6.59 16.36
CA GLU A 112 2.22 -5.24 16.14
C GLU A 112 1.52 -5.09 14.78
N TYR A 113 1.95 -5.87 13.79
CA TYR A 113 1.52 -5.78 12.39
C TYR A 113 0.57 -6.90 11.96
N GLN A 114 0.29 -7.86 12.85
CA GLN A 114 -0.73 -8.90 12.66
C GLN A 114 -2.14 -8.31 12.74
N LEU A 115 -2.57 -7.66 11.65
CA LEU A 115 -3.89 -7.07 11.54
C LEU A 115 -4.93 -8.15 11.19
N SER A 116 -6.07 -8.10 11.89
CA SER A 116 -7.22 -8.93 11.55
C SER A 116 -8.10 -8.24 10.52
N PHE A 117 -8.09 -8.75 9.29
CA PHE A 117 -9.02 -8.36 8.22
C PHE A 117 -10.30 -9.20 8.27
N ALA A 118 -10.94 -9.30 9.44
CA ALA A 118 -12.05 -10.23 9.69
C ALA A 118 -13.28 -10.03 8.77
N ASN A 119 -13.48 -8.82 8.27
CA ASN A 119 -14.62 -8.48 7.41
C ASN A 119 -14.30 -8.56 5.92
N LEU A 120 -13.03 -8.72 5.55
CA LEU A 120 -12.59 -8.69 4.17
C LEU A 120 -13.19 -9.87 3.41
N LYS A 121 -13.91 -9.58 2.33
CA LYS A 121 -14.54 -10.55 1.41
C LYS A 121 -13.87 -10.54 0.04
N TYR A 122 -13.28 -9.40 -0.33
CA TYR A 122 -12.69 -9.21 -1.65
C TYR A 122 -11.34 -8.48 -1.52
N LEU A 123 -10.27 -9.13 -1.98
CA LEU A 123 -9.00 -8.48 -2.25
C LEU A 123 -8.87 -8.33 -3.77
N LYS A 124 -8.76 -7.08 -4.24
CA LYS A 124 -8.57 -6.76 -5.66
C LYS A 124 -7.17 -6.19 -5.86
N LEU A 125 -6.55 -6.56 -6.97
CA LEU A 125 -5.24 -6.05 -7.33
C LEU A 125 -5.37 -5.14 -8.54
N LYS A 126 -4.93 -3.90 -8.37
CA LYS A 126 -4.91 -2.90 -9.43
C LYS A 126 -3.55 -2.97 -10.11
N VAL A 127 -3.61 -3.47 -11.34
CA VAL A 127 -2.49 -3.45 -12.27
C VAL A 127 -2.41 -2.04 -12.88
N GLY A 128 -1.39 -1.27 -12.47
CA GLY A 128 -1.18 0.09 -12.97
C GLY A 128 -0.51 0.11 -14.36
N HIS A 129 -0.72 1.20 -15.11
CA HIS A 129 -0.15 1.41 -16.44
C HIS A 129 1.38 1.64 -16.47
N THR A 130 1.99 1.88 -15.30
CA THR A 130 3.43 2.19 -15.17
C THR A 130 4.33 0.96 -15.15
N MET A 131 3.76 -0.23 -14.98
CA MET A 131 4.48 -1.48 -15.20
C MET A 131 4.34 -1.82 -16.68
N ARG A 132 5.35 -1.51 -17.50
CA ARG A 132 5.40 -2.09 -18.85
C ARG A 132 5.51 -3.60 -18.66
N TYR A 133 4.39 -4.30 -18.92
CA TYR A 133 4.36 -5.76 -18.90
C TYR A 133 5.20 -6.27 -20.06
N ASP A 134 6.47 -6.53 -19.81
CA ASP A 134 7.25 -7.43 -20.65
C ASP A 134 6.74 -8.86 -20.44
N ASN A 135 5.53 -9.19 -20.87
CA ASN A 135 4.96 -10.57 -20.95
C ASN A 135 5.27 -11.53 -19.77
N LYS A 136 5.57 -11.02 -18.58
CA LYS A 136 5.95 -11.81 -17.42
C LYS A 136 4.71 -12.04 -16.57
N GLU A 137 4.52 -13.29 -16.17
CA GLU A 137 3.46 -13.69 -15.25
C GLU A 137 3.51 -12.85 -13.99
N LEU A 138 2.33 -12.41 -13.54
CA LEU A 138 2.20 -11.67 -12.30
C LEU A 138 2.46 -12.62 -11.12
N GLN A 139 3.58 -12.42 -10.43
CA GLN A 139 3.93 -13.20 -9.24
C GLN A 139 3.57 -12.43 -7.97
N ILE A 140 2.73 -13.03 -7.13
CA ILE A 140 2.36 -12.50 -5.82
C ILE A 140 2.87 -13.50 -4.77
N PRO A 141 3.75 -13.08 -3.86
CA PRO A 141 4.24 -13.99 -2.82
C PRO A 141 3.12 -14.45 -1.88
N VAL A 142 3.14 -15.73 -1.54
CA VAL A 142 2.12 -16.39 -0.71
C VAL A 142 2.00 -15.74 0.67
N HIS A 143 3.11 -15.28 1.27
CA HIS A 143 3.09 -14.62 2.56
C HIS A 143 2.28 -13.31 2.56
N VAL A 144 2.30 -12.57 1.44
CA VAL A 144 1.48 -11.36 1.28
C VAL A 144 0.00 -11.72 1.14
N LEU A 145 -0.32 -12.81 0.45
CA LEU A 145 -1.71 -13.27 0.37
C LEU A 145 -2.21 -13.73 1.75
N ASN A 146 -1.39 -14.52 2.46
CA ASN A 146 -1.71 -15.01 3.80
C ASN A 146 -1.93 -13.87 4.80
N TYR A 147 -1.19 -12.77 4.66
CA TYR A 147 -1.34 -11.59 5.51
C TYR A 147 -2.78 -11.03 5.49
N PHE A 148 -3.43 -11.01 4.33
CA PHE A 148 -4.83 -10.57 4.19
C PHE A 148 -5.84 -11.70 4.40
N ASN A 149 -5.37 -12.94 4.52
CA ASN A 149 -6.21 -14.13 4.53
C ASN A 149 -6.65 -14.46 5.95
N SER A 150 -7.82 -13.94 6.34
CA SER A 150 -8.56 -14.44 7.50
C SER A 150 -9.63 -15.48 7.09
N SER A 151 -10.09 -15.50 5.82
CA SER A 151 -11.14 -16.41 5.32
C SER A 151 -11.44 -16.31 3.79
N THR A 152 -10.54 -15.82 2.93
CA THR A 152 -10.98 -15.22 1.64
C THR A 152 -10.54 -15.95 0.37
N LEU A 153 -11.52 -16.27 -0.48
CA LEU A 153 -11.37 -16.65 -1.89
C LEU A 153 -10.67 -15.53 -2.67
N LEU A 154 -9.50 -15.81 -3.26
CA LEU A 154 -8.88 -14.94 -4.26
C LEU A 154 -9.74 -14.93 -5.53
N LYS A 155 -10.18 -13.75 -5.97
CA LYS A 155 -10.60 -13.53 -7.35
C LYS A 155 -9.48 -12.75 -8.05
N ILE A 156 -8.78 -13.44 -8.95
CA ILE A 156 -7.84 -12.86 -9.91
C ILE A 156 -8.64 -12.41 -11.13
#